data_AF-A0A941S1D8-F1
#
_entry.id   AF-A0A941S1D8-F1
#
_cell.length_a   1.000
_cell.length_b   1.000
_cell.length_c   1.000
_cell.angle_alpha   90.00
_cell.angle_beta   90.00
_cell.angle_gamma   90.00
#
_symmetry.space_group_name_H-M   'P 1'
#
loop_
_entity.id
_entity.type
_entity.pdbx_description
1 polymer ?
#
loop_
_entity_poly.entity_id
_entity_poly.type
_entity_poly.pdbx_seq_one_letter_code
_entity_poly.pdbx_strand_id
1 'polypeptide(L)' 'PNTFEKAYALTNPMEYCAETTEALFTRNDFFPFTQAELQQHDPEMFELLKKLWGVKP' A
#
# COMPACT_ATOMS: atom_id res chain seq x y z
N PRO A 1 21.31 -7.54 -7.08
CA PRO A 1 20.71 -8.20 -5.90
C PRO A 1 19.20 -8.31 -6.11
N ASN A 2 18.76 -9.41 -6.74
CA ASN A 2 17.34 -9.71 -6.90
C ASN A 2 16.86 -10.34 -5.60
N THR A 3 16.52 -9.50 -4.62
CA THR A 3 15.78 -9.95 -3.44
C THR A 3 14.35 -10.20 -3.89
N PHE A 4 14.04 -11.45 -4.19
CA PHE A 4 12.66 -11.93 -4.14
C PHE A 4 12.23 -11.92 -2.68
N GLU A 5 11.99 -10.74 -2.13
CA GLU A 5 11.25 -10.64 -0.88
C GLU A 5 9.86 -11.20 -1.14
N LYS A 6 9.40 -12.08 -0.25
CA LYS A 6 8.04 -12.60 -0.35
C LYS A 6 7.11 -11.39 -0.30
N ALA A 7 6.04 -11.38 -1.10
CA ALA A 7 4.96 -10.41 -0.94
C ALA A 7 4.30 -10.66 0.43
N TYR A 8 4.89 -10.08 1.46
CA TYR A 8 4.54 -10.24 2.89
C TYR A 8 3.16 -9.62 3.18
N ALA A 9 2.62 -8.84 2.25
CA ALA A 9 1.25 -8.32 2.25
C ALA A 9 0.15 -9.39 2.54
N LEU A 10 0.40 -10.68 2.29
CA LEU A 10 -0.55 -11.77 2.55
C LEU A 10 -0.32 -12.53 3.87
N THR A 11 0.74 -12.22 4.63
CA THR A 11 1.11 -12.95 5.85
C THR A 11 0.78 -12.22 7.14
N ASN A 12 0.75 -10.89 7.14
CA ASN A 12 0.53 -10.09 8.35
C ASN A 12 -0.23 -8.79 8.02
N PRO A 13 -1.30 -8.45 8.76
CA PRO A 13 -1.99 -7.17 8.61
C PRO A 13 -1.07 -5.94 8.75
N MET A 14 0.02 -6.06 9.54
CA MET A 14 1.00 -4.97 9.70
C MET A 14 1.80 -4.73 8.42
N GLU A 15 2.14 -5.79 7.69
CA GLU A 15 2.88 -5.70 6.42
C GLU A 15 1.97 -5.18 5.32
N TYR A 16 0.70 -5.64 5.26
CA TYR A 16 -0.29 -5.08 4.34
C TYR A 16 -0.45 -3.57 4.54
N CYS A 17 -0.51 -3.10 5.79
CA CYS A 17 -0.59 -1.67 6.10
C CYS A 17 0.68 -0.89 5.65
N ALA A 18 1.87 -1.48 5.82
CA ALA A 18 3.12 -0.85 5.40
C ALA A 18 3.21 -0.71 3.87
N GLU A 19 2.94 -1.80 3.15
CA GLU A 19 2.97 -1.87 1.68
C GLU A 19 1.94 -0.93 1.04
N THR A 20 0.72 -0.89 1.58
CA THR A 20 -0.33 0.02 1.08
C THR A 20 -0.04 1.49 1.46
N THR A 21 0.64 1.75 2.58
CA THR A 21 1.14 3.09 2.91
C THR A 21 2.24 3.51 1.93
N GLU A 22 3.13 2.60 1.55
CA GLU A 22 4.16 2.86 0.55
C GLU A 22 3.52 3.16 -0.82
N ALA A 23 2.53 2.37 -1.25
CA ALA A 23 1.75 2.63 -2.47
C ALA A 23 0.99 3.97 -2.43
N LEU A 24 0.62 4.48 -1.25
CA LEU A 24 -0.05 5.77 -1.09
C LEU A 24 0.91 6.95 -1.32
N PHE A 25 2.14 6.87 -0.81
CA PHE A 25 3.10 7.98 -0.85
C PHE A 25 4.08 7.91 -2.01
N THR A 26 4.39 6.70 -2.49
CA THR A 26 5.39 6.45 -3.51
C THR A 26 4.96 5.25 -4.37
N ARG A 27 5.88 4.74 -5.18
CA ARG A 27 5.69 3.50 -5.92
C ARG A 27 6.05 2.32 -5.01
N ASN A 28 5.11 1.43 -4.77
CA ASN A 28 5.34 0.20 -4.00
C ASN A 28 6.11 -0.85 -4.82
N ASP A 29 6.73 -1.80 -4.13
CA ASP A 29 7.47 -2.91 -4.75
C ASP A 29 6.55 -4.05 -5.20
N PHE A 30 5.37 -4.19 -4.59
CA PHE A 30 4.35 -5.18 -4.95
C PHE A 30 3.02 -4.52 -5.33
N PHE A 31 2.20 -5.22 -6.14
CA PHE A 31 0.87 -4.71 -6.49
C PHE A 31 0.00 -4.59 -5.22
N PRO A 32 -0.69 -3.45 -5.00
CA PRO A 32 -0.77 -2.26 -5.86
C PRO A 32 0.49 -1.39 -5.85
N PHE A 33 1.02 -1.04 -7.03
CA PHE A 33 2.29 -0.31 -7.14
C PHE A 33 2.15 1.20 -7.01
N THR A 34 0.95 1.75 -7.24
CA THR A 34 0.71 3.20 -7.25
C THR A 34 -0.55 3.55 -6.49
N GLN A 35 -0.63 4.82 -6.09
CA GLN A 35 -1.79 5.38 -5.41
C GLN A 35 -3.12 5.13 -6.18
N ALA A 36 -3.10 5.29 -7.50
CA ALA A 36 -4.28 5.08 -8.33
C ALA A 36 -4.69 3.60 -8.39
N GLU A 37 -3.73 2.70 -8.43
CA GLU A 37 -3.99 1.24 -8.39
C GLU A 37 -4.49 0.83 -7.01
N LEU A 38 -3.95 1.39 -5.92
CA LEU A 38 -4.44 1.16 -4.56
C LEU A 38 -5.88 1.64 -4.43
N GLN A 39 -6.22 2.83 -4.95
CA GLN A 39 -7.58 3.35 -4.92
C GLN A 39 -8.56 2.46 -5.72
N GLN A 40 -8.13 1.89 -6.84
CA GLN A 40 -8.97 1.00 -7.65
C GLN A 40 -9.10 -0.39 -7.03
N HIS A 41 -8.02 -0.91 -6.44
CA HIS A 41 -7.97 -2.26 -5.87
C HIS A 41 -8.65 -2.33 -4.50
N ASP A 42 -8.34 -1.37 -3.63
CA ASP A 42 -8.84 -1.29 -2.25
C ASP A 42 -9.14 0.18 -1.87
N PRO A 43 -10.30 0.71 -2.32
CA PRO A 43 -10.71 2.07 -2.02
C PRO A 43 -10.93 2.31 -0.51
N GLU A 44 -11.26 1.27 0.27
CA GLU A 44 -11.46 1.38 1.71
C GLU A 44 -10.14 1.59 2.45
N MET A 45 -9.10 0.80 2.12
CA MET A 45 -7.76 0.99 2.65
C MET A 45 -7.18 2.34 2.22
N PHE A 46 -7.41 2.75 0.98
CA PHE A 46 -6.98 4.06 0.49
C PHE A 46 -7.54 5.22 1.34
N GLU A 47 -8.85 5.20 1.62
CA GLU A 47 -9.49 6.22 2.46
C GLU A 47 -9.09 6.10 3.93
N LEU A 48 -8.85 4.89 4.44
CA LEU A 48 -8.33 4.68 5.79
C LEU A 48 -6.94 5.30 5.95
N LEU A 49 -6.02 5.00 5.02
CA LEU A 49 -4.66 5.54 5.05
C LEU A 49 -4.64 7.06 4.90
N LYS A 50 -5.47 7.64 4.03
CA LYS A 50 -5.64 9.09 3.93
C LYS A 50 -6.08 9.72 5.25
N LYS A 51 -7.02 9.10 5.96
CA LYS A 51 -7.47 9.56 7.29
C LYS A 51 -6.38 9.43 8.34
N LEU A 52 -5.65 8.31 8.35
CA LEU A 52 -4.59 8.03 9.32
C LEU A 52 -3.40 8.99 9.16
N TRP A 53 -2.96 9.20 7.93
CA TRP A 53 -1.79 10.02 7.61
C TRP A 53 -2.12 11.51 7.39
N GLY A 54 -3.40 11.90 7.40
CA GLY A 54 -3.82 13.28 7.20
C GLY A 54 -3.53 13.82 5.81
N VAL A 55 -3.41 12.93 4.80
CA VAL A 55 -3.16 13.31 3.41
C VAL A 55 -4.41 14.03 2.90
N LYS A 56 -4.29 15.34 2.70
CA LYS A 56 -5.33 16.15 2.08
C LYS A 56 -5.43 15.83 0.59
N PRO A 57 -6.62 15.93 -0.02
CA PRO A 57 -6.81 15.73 -1.45
C PRO A 57 -5.90 16.62 -2.30
#